data_AF-A0AAJ2F352-F1
#
_entry.id   AF-A0AAJ2F352-F1
#
_cell.length_a   1.000
_cell.length_b   1.000
_cell.length_c   1.000
_cell.angle_alpha   90.00
_cell.angle_beta   90.00
_cell.angle_gamma   90.00
#
_symmetry.space_group_name_H-M   'P 1'
#
loop_
_entity.id
_entity.type
_entity.pdbx_description
1 polymer ?
#
loop_
_entity_poly.entity_id
_entity_poly.type
_entity_poly.pdbx_seq_one_letter_code
_entity_poly.pdbx_strand_id
1 'polypeptide(L)'
;MDHQHLQGQWRAELQAPAPGDQPTTATLQLGPHPELAQSVRGTVVRGGTTAQVSGDVDGGDLTLEESINGTNISATWTGQVVDGSCGKEIRGTWNNAHPTPTTPSAPFVLRKQAAWQ
;
A
#
# COMPACT_ATOMS: atom_id res chain seq x y z
N MET A 1 -8.30 -7.95 11.81
CA MET A 1 -8.45 -7.71 10.35
C MET A 1 -7.79 -8.88 9.64
N ASP A 2 -8.29 -9.31 8.48
CA ASP A 2 -7.68 -10.38 7.67
C ASP A 2 -7.51 -9.93 6.20
N HIS A 3 -6.95 -10.80 5.34
CA HIS A 3 -6.73 -10.51 3.92
C HIS A 3 -8.00 -10.13 3.15
N GLN A 4 -9.19 -10.62 3.53
CA GLN A 4 -10.46 -10.25 2.87
C GLN A 4 -10.78 -8.77 3.11
N HIS A 5 -10.41 -8.25 4.29
CA HIS A 5 -10.58 -6.83 4.61
C HIS A 5 -9.63 -5.94 3.80
N LEU A 6 -8.51 -6.45 3.28
CA LEU A 6 -7.63 -5.70 2.38
C LEU A 6 -8.20 -5.56 0.96
N GLN A 7 -9.11 -6.43 0.54
CA GLN A 7 -9.67 -6.37 -0.81
C GLN A 7 -10.48 -5.09 -1.04
N GLY A 8 -10.42 -4.56 -2.26
CA GLY A 8 -11.06 -3.32 -2.69
C GLY A 8 -10.05 -2.23 -3.04
N GLN A 9 -10.57 -1.02 -3.21
CA GLN A 9 -9.78 0.16 -3.56
C GLN A 9 -9.30 0.88 -2.30
N TRP A 10 -8.04 1.31 -2.31
CA TRP A 10 -7.43 2.11 -1.25
C TRP A 10 -6.77 3.35 -1.83
N ARG A 11 -6.83 4.46 -1.10
CA ARG A 11 -6.03 5.65 -1.38
C ARG A 11 -4.87 5.69 -0.40
N ALA A 12 -3.65 5.74 -0.92
CA ALA A 12 -2.45 5.99 -0.13
C ALA A 12 -2.06 7.47 -0.22
N GLU A 13 -1.67 8.03 0.91
CA GLU A 13 -0.96 9.29 1.00
C GLU A 13 0.43 9.01 1.58
N LEU A 14 1.48 9.22 0.80
CA LEU A 14 2.86 9.18 1.26
C LEU A 14 3.26 10.58 1.68
N GLN A 15 3.79 10.72 2.89
CA GLN A 15 4.24 12.00 3.41
C GLN A 15 5.34 12.58 2.54
N ALA A 16 5.33 13.91 2.43
CA ALA A 16 6.30 14.62 1.64
C ALA A 16 7.69 14.55 2.30
N PRO A 17 8.78 14.51 1.52
CA PRO A 17 10.12 14.31 2.04
C PRO A 17 10.68 15.53 2.79
N ALA A 18 10.17 16.72 2.50
CA ALA A 18 10.55 17.96 3.17
C ALA A 18 9.31 18.83 3.51
N PRO A 19 9.38 19.68 4.56
CA PRO A 19 8.34 20.66 4.84
C PRO A 19 8.13 21.61 3.64
N GLY A 20 6.87 21.73 3.20
CA GLY A 20 6.49 22.56 2.04
C GLY A 20 6.24 21.77 0.76
N ASP A 21 6.76 20.55 0.66
CA ASP A 21 6.45 19.65 -0.45
C ASP A 21 5.03 19.07 -0.32
N GLN A 22 4.44 18.71 -1.46
CA GLN A 22 3.13 18.06 -1.47
C GLN A 22 3.25 16.56 -1.22
N PRO A 23 2.35 15.95 -0.41
CA PRO A 23 2.27 14.51 -0.28
C PRO A 23 2.04 13.83 -1.62
N THR A 24 2.65 12.67 -1.81
CA THR A 24 2.40 11.86 -3.01
C THR A 24 1.17 10.98 -2.77
N THR A 25 0.21 11.01 -3.69
CA THR A 25 -0.98 10.15 -3.62
C THR A 25 -0.83 8.94 -4.52
N ALA A 26 -1.27 7.77 -4.06
CA ALA A 26 -1.39 6.57 -4.87
C ALA A 26 -2.75 5.91 -4.71
N THR A 27 -3.17 5.14 -5.71
CA THR A 27 -4.37 4.30 -5.63
C THR A 27 -3.96 2.84 -5.71
N LEU A 28 -4.39 2.04 -4.74
CA LEU A 28 -4.23 0.59 -4.77
C LEU A 28 -5.58 -0.05 -5.12
N GLN A 29 -5.55 -1.07 -5.96
CA GLN A 29 -6.69 -1.95 -6.22
C GLN A 29 -6.26 -3.37 -5.87
N LEU A 30 -6.82 -3.92 -4.79
CA LEU A 30 -6.45 -5.23 -4.24
C LEU A 30 -7.61 -6.21 -4.39
N GLY A 31 -7.29 -7.44 -4.79
CA GLY A 31 -8.21 -8.58 -4.88
C GLY A 31 -7.57 -9.84 -4.30
N PRO A 32 -8.26 -11.00 -4.37
CA PRO A 32 -7.69 -12.26 -3.89
C PRO A 32 -6.40 -12.62 -4.66
N HIS A 33 -5.40 -13.13 -3.95
CA HIS A 33 -4.21 -13.67 -4.61
C HIS A 33 -4.56 -15.00 -5.31
N PRO A 34 -4.19 -15.20 -6.59
CA PRO A 34 -4.60 -16.38 -7.36
C PRO A 34 -4.02 -17.70 -6.82
N GLU A 35 -2.88 -17.63 -6.13
CA GLU A 35 -2.12 -18.79 -5.66
C GLU A 35 -1.98 -18.89 -4.14
N LEU A 36 -2.24 -17.81 -3.40
CA LEU A 36 -1.95 -17.71 -1.96
C LEU A 36 -3.23 -17.38 -1.21
N ALA A 37 -3.86 -18.39 -0.59
CA ALA A 37 -5.22 -18.29 -0.08
C ALA A 37 -5.45 -17.20 1.00
N GLN A 38 -4.41 -16.80 1.73
CA GLN A 38 -4.48 -15.79 2.80
C GLN A 38 -3.79 -14.48 2.41
N SER A 39 -3.72 -14.19 1.12
CA SER A 39 -3.02 -13.02 0.57
C SER A 39 -3.89 -12.29 -0.45
N VAL A 40 -3.54 -11.04 -0.72
CA VAL A 40 -4.07 -10.22 -1.80
C VAL A 40 -3.05 -10.04 -2.91
N ARG A 41 -3.55 -9.81 -4.12
CA ARG A 41 -2.78 -9.33 -5.27
C ARG A 41 -3.50 -8.15 -5.91
N GLY A 42 -2.74 -7.26 -6.53
CA GLY A 42 -3.32 -6.10 -7.16
C GLY A 42 -2.29 -5.19 -7.81
N THR A 43 -2.68 -3.93 -7.95
CA THR A 43 -1.82 -2.88 -8.49
C THR A 43 -1.81 -1.65 -7.60
N VAL A 44 -0.72 -0.89 -7.68
CA VAL A 44 -0.64 0.49 -7.20
C VAL A 44 -0.35 1.40 -8.39
N VAL A 45 -1.07 2.52 -8.46
CA VAL A 45 -0.81 3.59 -9.43
C VAL A 45 -0.36 4.84 -8.67
N ARG A 46 0.87 5.30 -8.96
CA ARG A 46 1.52 6.45 -8.31
C ARG A 46 2.28 7.25 -9.36
N GLY A 47 1.95 8.54 -9.53
CA GLY A 47 2.67 9.42 -10.46
C GLY A 47 2.68 8.95 -11.93
N GLY A 48 1.64 8.24 -12.38
CA GLY A 48 1.56 7.65 -13.73
C GLY A 48 2.29 6.30 -13.88
N THR A 49 3.05 5.87 -12.88
CA THR A 49 3.64 4.54 -12.82
C THR A 49 2.65 3.54 -12.23
N THR A 50 2.52 2.38 -12.86
CA THR A 50 1.76 1.23 -12.31
C THR A 50 2.74 0.15 -11.87
N ALA A 51 2.56 -0.38 -10.67
CA ALA A 51 3.31 -1.52 -10.15
C ALA A 51 2.36 -2.63 -9.67
N GLN A 52 2.82 -3.87 -9.72
CA GLN A 52 2.15 -5.00 -9.09
C GLN A 52 2.33 -4.92 -7.57
N VAL A 53 1.34 -5.37 -6.82
CA VAL A 53 1.42 -5.47 -5.36
C VAL A 53 0.88 -6.82 -4.90
N SER A 54 1.55 -7.44 -3.93
CA SER A 54 1.07 -8.66 -3.25
C SER A 54 1.42 -8.64 -1.77
N GLY A 55 0.62 -9.31 -0.93
CA GLY A 55 0.91 -9.43 0.49
C GLY A 55 -0.35 -9.68 1.31
N ASP A 56 -0.30 -9.42 2.60
CA ASP A 56 -1.33 -9.82 3.54
C ASP A 56 -1.40 -8.89 4.77
N VAL A 57 -2.37 -9.19 5.63
CA VAL A 57 -2.46 -8.62 6.98
C VAL A 57 -2.72 -9.75 7.95
N ASP A 58 -1.91 -9.83 8.99
CA ASP A 58 -2.04 -10.79 10.08
C ASP A 58 -1.90 -10.06 11.41
N GLY A 59 -2.75 -10.35 12.40
CA GLY A 59 -2.72 -9.66 13.70
C GLY A 59 -2.93 -8.13 13.66
N GLY A 60 -3.15 -7.51 12.50
CA GLY A 60 -3.13 -6.05 12.31
C GLY A 60 -1.84 -5.53 11.66
N ASP A 61 -0.83 -6.39 11.51
CA ASP A 61 0.41 -6.13 10.77
C ASP A 61 0.18 -6.28 9.27
N LEU A 62 0.29 -5.18 8.52
CA LEU A 62 0.28 -5.18 7.05
C LEU A 62 1.70 -5.39 6.52
N THR A 63 1.85 -6.32 5.57
CA THR A 63 3.03 -6.41 4.71
C THR A 63 2.60 -6.50 3.24
N LEU A 64 3.06 -5.58 2.40
CA LEU A 64 2.89 -5.65 0.95
C LEU A 64 4.23 -5.46 0.23
N GLU A 65 4.46 -6.23 -0.82
CA GLU A 65 5.59 -6.10 -1.73
C GLU A 65 5.12 -5.47 -3.05
N GLU A 66 5.82 -4.43 -3.49
CA GLU A 66 5.58 -3.72 -4.74
C GLU A 66 6.65 -4.13 -5.77
N SER A 67 6.23 -4.38 -7.01
CA SER A 67 7.14 -4.66 -8.12
C SER A 67 6.72 -3.93 -9.40
N ILE A 68 7.59 -3.06 -9.90
CA ILE A 68 7.39 -2.35 -11.18
C ILE A 68 7.60 -3.24 -12.41
N ASN A 69 8.31 -4.37 -12.28
CA ASN A 69 8.67 -5.25 -13.40
C ASN A 69 8.14 -6.69 -13.25
N GLY A 70 7.47 -7.00 -12.14
CA GLY A 70 6.95 -8.34 -11.83
C GLY A 70 8.00 -9.36 -11.42
N THR A 71 9.25 -8.95 -11.21
CA THR A 71 10.36 -9.84 -10.84
C THR A 71 11.07 -9.38 -9.57
N ASN A 72 11.46 -8.10 -9.51
CA ASN A 72 12.20 -7.55 -8.38
C ASN A 72 11.27 -6.70 -7.49
N ILE A 73 11.52 -6.73 -6.19
CA ILE A 73 10.87 -5.82 -5.24
C ILE A 73 11.39 -4.40 -5.49
N SER A 74 10.50 -3.48 -5.85
CA SER A 74 10.79 -2.06 -5.98
C SER A 74 10.48 -1.29 -4.69
N ALA A 75 9.57 -1.78 -3.87
CA ALA A 75 9.31 -1.25 -2.54
C ALA A 75 8.57 -2.24 -1.63
N THR A 76 8.62 -2.03 -0.33
CA THR A 76 7.76 -2.73 0.64
C THR A 76 6.90 -1.75 1.43
N TRP A 77 5.67 -2.13 1.71
CA TRP A 77 4.75 -1.41 2.59
C TRP A 77 4.61 -2.20 3.88
N THR A 78 5.04 -1.63 5.01
CA THR A 78 4.85 -2.24 6.33
C THR A 78 4.08 -1.28 7.22
N GLY A 79 3.04 -1.76 7.90
CA GLY A 79 2.19 -0.88 8.68
C GLY A 79 1.27 -1.60 9.66
N GLN A 80 0.50 -0.82 10.40
CA GLN A 80 -0.46 -1.28 11.39
C GLN A 80 -1.84 -0.77 11.05
N VAL A 81 -2.84 -1.64 11.21
CA VAL A 81 -4.24 -1.24 11.21
C VAL A 81 -4.49 -0.31 12.38
N VAL A 82 -5.14 0.83 12.13
CA VAL A 82 -5.46 1.79 13.18
C VAL A 82 -6.65 1.28 13.99
N ASP A 83 -6.51 1.21 15.31
CA ASP A 83 -7.59 0.84 16.23
C ASP A 83 -8.82 1.74 16.07
N GLY A 84 -10.01 1.15 16.13
CA GLY A 84 -11.27 1.88 15.94
C GLY A 84 -11.57 2.31 14.50
N SER A 85 -10.69 2.05 13.53
CA SER A 85 -10.93 2.37 12.10
C SER A 85 -11.84 1.37 11.37
N CYS A 86 -12.26 0.28 12.03
CA CYS A 86 -12.94 -0.85 11.43
C CYS A 86 -12.17 -1.47 10.25
N GLY A 87 -10.83 -1.48 10.31
CA GLY A 87 -9.96 -2.00 9.25
C GLY A 87 -9.95 -1.15 7.98
N LYS A 88 -10.29 0.15 8.08
CA LYS A 88 -10.35 1.08 6.94
C LYS A 88 -9.21 2.09 6.90
N GLU A 89 -8.38 2.15 7.94
CA GLU A 89 -7.17 2.96 7.96
C GLU A 89 -5.96 2.13 8.41
N ILE A 90 -4.87 2.21 7.65
CA ILE A 90 -3.58 1.57 7.97
C ILE A 90 -2.50 2.65 7.88
N ARG A 91 -1.57 2.67 8.83
CA ARG A 91 -0.44 3.61 8.84
C ARG A 91 0.86 2.87 8.94
N GLY A 92 1.90 3.37 8.29
CA GLY A 92 3.16 2.66 8.25
C GLY A 92 4.21 3.36 7.40
N THR A 93 5.15 2.58 6.90
CA THR A 93 6.26 3.04 6.07
C THR A 93 6.23 2.35 4.70
N TRP A 94 6.35 3.16 3.65
CA TRP A 94 6.69 2.71 2.32
C TRP A 94 8.21 2.79 2.18
N ASN A 95 8.86 1.64 2.06
CA ASN A 95 10.30 1.51 1.95
C ASN A 95 10.68 1.35 0.48
N ASN A 96 11.24 2.39 -0.12
CA ASN A 96 11.75 2.33 -1.49
C ASN A 96 13.04 1.49 -1.52
N ALA A 97 13.09 0.45 -2.36
CA ALA A 97 14.30 -0.37 -2.52
C ALA A 97 15.42 0.36 -3.28
N HIS A 98 15.08 1.42 -4.02
CA HIS A 98 16.03 2.26 -4.74
C HIS A 98 15.73 3.75 -4.46
N PRO A 99 15.99 4.23 -3.22
CA PRO A 99 15.65 5.58 -2.80
C PRO A 99 16.49 6.61 -3.55
N THR A 100 15.85 7.70 -3.96
CA THR A 100 16.53 8.90 -4.48
C THR A 100 16.13 10.11 -3.62
N PRO A 101 16.84 11.26 -3.70
CA PRO A 101 16.44 12.46 -2.96
C PRO A 101 15.01 12.92 -3.23
N THR A 102 14.46 12.66 -4.43
CA THR A 102 13.10 13.05 -4.82
C THR A 102 12.07 11.96 -4.57
N THR A 103 12.50 10.72 -4.32
CA THR A 103 11.65 9.56 -4.00
C THR A 103 12.27 8.73 -2.88
N PRO A 104 12.42 9.29 -1.65
CA PRO A 104 12.88 8.50 -0.52
C PRO A 104 11.77 7.58 -0.01
N SER A 105 12.13 6.67 0.90
CA SER A 105 11.13 5.99 1.74
C SER A 105 10.32 7.02 2.52
N ALA A 106 9.03 6.76 2.72
CA ALA A 106 8.12 7.73 3.31
C ALA A 106 7.06 7.05 4.20
N PRO A 107 6.64 7.69 5.30
CA PRO A 107 5.45 7.28 6.03
C PRO A 107 4.22 7.35 5.11
N PHE A 108 3.29 6.43 5.28
CA PHE A 108 2.03 6.43 4.54
C PHE A 108 0.81 6.40 5.45
N VAL A 109 -0.30 6.87 4.91
CA VAL A 109 -1.65 6.53 5.39
C VAL A 109 -2.43 5.89 4.24
N LEU A 110 -2.95 4.68 4.46
CA LEU A 110 -3.83 3.97 3.54
C LEU A 110 -5.26 4.07 4.05
N ARG A 111 -6.18 4.54 3.20
CA ARG A 111 -7.61 4.66 3.52
C ARG A 111 -8.45 3.88 2.53
N LYS A 112 -9.27 2.97 3.03
CA LYS A 112 -10.17 2.16 2.22
C LYS A 112 -11.23 3.07 1.60
N GLN A 113 -11.39 2.99 0.29
CA GLN A 113 -12.41 3.75 -0.42
C GLN A 113 -13.74 3.04 -0.33
N ALA A 114 -14.83 3.79 -0.22
CA ALA A 114 -16.16 3.22 -0.34
C ALA A 114 -16.32 2.65 -1.75
N ALA A 115 -16.80 1.41 -1.86
CA ALA A 115 -17.30 0.94 -3.15
C ALA A 115 -18.53 1.81 -3.47
N TRP A 116 -18.44 2.68 -4.47
CA TRP A 116 -19.63 3.32 -5.00
C TRP A 116 -20.51 2.22 -5.61
N GLN A 117 -21.78 2.18 -5.19
CA GLN A 117 -22.84 1.39 -5.80
C GLN A 117 -23.39 2.12 -7.01
#